data_AF-A0A1G8GI21-F1
#
_entry.id   AF-A0A1G8GI21-F1
#
_cell.length_a   1.000
_cell.length_b   1.000
_cell.length_c   1.000
_cell.angle_alpha   90.00
_cell.angle_beta   90.00
_cell.angle_gamma   90.00
#
_symmetry.space_group_name_H-M   'P 1'
#
loop_
_entity.id
_entity.type
_entity.pdbx_description
1 polymer ?
#
loop_
_entity_poly.entity_id
_entity_poly.type
_entity_poly.pdbx_seq_one_letter_code
_entity_poly.pdbx_strand_id
1 'polypeptide(L)'
;MLIKIVLTLLGTALGLMCAFVALVLGGMGEGWTAAWPFGFMALILFPAAFYSLANHKRWPRFGSLGMLGLGVVLDLALYSMTVSQGIKFFEREASAGWAWIGLWSVWQIAFLAAACLAPARPSPV
;
A
#
# COMPACT_ATOMS: atom_id res chain seq x y z
N MET A 1 2.93 -23.61 -6.17
CA MET A 1 1.62 -23.03 -6.55
C MET A 1 0.87 -22.50 -5.33
N LEU A 2 0.74 -23.30 -4.26
CA LEU A 2 0.09 -22.91 -2.99
C LEU A 2 0.57 -21.57 -2.40
N ILE A 3 1.88 -21.38 -2.25
CA ILE A 3 2.47 -20.13 -1.68
C ILE A 3 2.04 -18.88 -2.45
N LYS A 4 1.91 -18.95 -3.79
CA LYS A 4 1.51 -17.80 -4.60
C LYS A 4 0.07 -17.39 -4.34
N ILE A 5 -0.82 -18.39 -4.23
CA ILE A 5 -2.23 -18.20 -3.92
C ILE A 5 -2.37 -17.57 -2.54
N VAL A 6 -1.66 -18.10 -1.53
CA VAL A 6 -1.66 -17.57 -0.16
C VAL A 6 -1.20 -16.12 -0.12
N LEU A 7 -0.09 -15.78 -0.78
CA LEU A 7 0.41 -14.39 -0.83
C LEU A 7 -0.59 -13.44 -1.51
N THR A 8 -1.24 -13.89 -2.58
CA THR A 8 -2.21 -13.05 -3.32
C THR A 8 -3.46 -12.81 -2.47
N LEU A 9 -3.98 -13.85 -1.81
CA LEU A 9 -5.11 -13.73 -0.88
C LEU A 9 -4.78 -12.83 0.31
N LEU A 10 -3.56 -12.93 0.85
CA LEU A 10 -3.08 -12.05 1.91
C LEU A 10 -3.04 -10.58 1.44
N GLY A 11 -2.54 -10.32 0.24
CA GLY A 11 -2.57 -8.98 -0.37
C GLY A 11 -4.01 -8.44 -0.47
N THR A 12 -4.95 -9.23 -0.97
CA THR A 12 -6.37 -8.83 -1.03
C THR A 12 -6.96 -8.54 0.35
N ALA A 13 -6.70 -9.41 1.33
CA ALA A 13 -7.19 -9.21 2.70
C ALA A 13 -6.63 -7.94 3.35
N LEU A 14 -5.33 -7.68 3.19
CA LEU A 14 -4.69 -6.46 3.71
C LEU A 14 -5.19 -5.19 2.99
N GLY A 15 -5.40 -5.26 1.67
CA GLY A 15 -6.01 -4.16 0.92
C GLY A 15 -7.42 -3.84 1.40
N LEU A 16 -8.25 -4.87 1.63
CA LEU A 16 -9.59 -4.71 2.19
C LEU A 16 -9.56 -4.10 3.60
N MET A 17 -8.66 -4.59 4.46
CA MET A 17 -8.48 -4.04 5.80
C MET A 17 -8.02 -2.58 5.76
N CYS A 18 -7.12 -2.22 4.85
CA CYS A 18 -6.65 -0.84 4.67
C CYS A 18 -7.77 0.10 4.20
N ALA A 19 -8.59 -0.36 3.24
CA ALA A 19 -9.77 0.38 2.79
C ALA A 19 -10.82 0.53 3.89
N PHE A 20 -11.08 -0.53 4.65
CA PHE A 20 -12.03 -0.50 5.76
C PHE A 20 -11.61 0.48 6.85
N VAL A 21 -10.34 0.43 7.28
CA VAL A 21 -9.84 1.36 8.29
C VAL A 21 -9.88 2.79 7.75
N ALA A 22 -9.52 3.04 6.48
CA ALA A 22 -9.68 4.36 5.87
C ALA A 22 -11.13 4.88 5.93
N LEU A 23 -12.11 4.01 5.64
CA LEU A 23 -13.53 4.36 5.75
C LEU A 23 -13.91 4.78 7.17
N VAL A 24 -13.47 4.02 8.18
CA VAL A 24 -13.68 4.37 9.60
C VAL A 24 -13.04 5.73 9.91
N LEU A 25 -11.77 5.95 9.54
CA LEU A 25 -11.05 7.19 9.81
C LEU A 25 -11.71 8.41 9.16
N GLY A 26 -12.20 8.29 7.93
CA GLY A 26 -12.89 9.40 7.26
C GLY A 26 -14.38 9.55 7.62
N GLY A 27 -15.01 8.53 8.21
CA GLY A 27 -16.41 8.58 8.66
C GLY A 27 -16.62 9.14 10.08
N MET A 28 -15.54 9.31 10.86
CA MET A 28 -15.61 9.80 12.24
C MET A 28 -15.65 11.34 12.32
N GLY A 29 -16.85 11.95 12.28
CA GLY A 29 -17.05 13.38 12.58
C GLY A 29 -16.22 14.32 11.70
N GLU A 30 -15.18 14.95 12.26
CA GLU A 30 -14.12 15.65 11.51
C GLU A 30 -13.09 14.67 10.91
N GLY A 31 -13.59 13.62 10.24
CA GLY A 31 -12.78 12.47 9.82
C GLY A 31 -11.63 12.85 8.89
N TRP A 32 -10.59 12.02 8.88
CA TRP A 32 -9.45 12.20 7.98
C TRP A 32 -9.82 11.80 6.56
N THR A 33 -10.46 12.72 5.83
CA THR A 33 -10.98 12.46 4.48
C THR A 33 -9.88 12.13 3.47
N ALA A 34 -8.64 12.58 3.71
CA ALA A 34 -7.50 12.18 2.86
C ALA A 34 -7.27 10.67 2.93
N ALA A 35 -7.59 9.96 4.02
CA ALA A 35 -7.41 8.51 4.09
C ALA A 35 -8.24 7.72 3.07
N TRP A 36 -9.41 8.23 2.65
CA TRP A 36 -10.34 7.55 1.75
C TRP A 36 -9.73 7.17 0.39
N PRO A 37 -9.27 8.13 -0.44
CA PRO A 37 -8.73 7.80 -1.77
C PRO A 37 -7.59 6.81 -1.69
N PHE A 38 -6.66 6.96 -0.75
CA PHE A 38 -5.53 6.04 -0.58
C PHE A 38 -5.99 4.68 -0.05
N GLY A 39 -6.94 4.63 0.88
CA GLY A 39 -7.54 3.38 1.34
C GLY A 39 -8.16 2.58 0.20
N PHE A 40 -8.86 3.22 -0.73
CA PHE A 40 -9.39 2.54 -1.91
C PHE A 40 -8.30 2.13 -2.90
N MET A 41 -7.26 2.95 -3.09
CA MET A 41 -6.11 2.56 -3.91
C MET A 41 -5.40 1.31 -3.35
N ALA A 42 -5.42 1.11 -2.03
CA ALA A 42 -4.85 -0.07 -1.38
C ALA A 42 -5.47 -1.39 -1.87
N LEU A 43 -6.74 -1.37 -2.32
CA LEU A 43 -7.41 -2.54 -2.90
C LEU A 43 -6.72 -3.07 -4.16
N ILE A 44 -6.00 -2.21 -4.88
CA ILE A 44 -5.27 -2.57 -6.09
C ILE A 44 -3.79 -2.75 -5.77
N LEU A 45 -3.21 -1.83 -4.99
CA LEU A 45 -1.77 -1.80 -4.70
C LEU A 45 -1.30 -3.02 -3.91
N PHE A 46 -2.07 -3.49 -2.91
CA PHE A 46 -1.68 -4.66 -2.14
C PHE A 46 -1.70 -5.96 -2.95
N PRO A 47 -2.80 -6.33 -3.65
CA PRO A 47 -2.77 -7.51 -4.52
C PRO A 47 -1.65 -7.44 -5.56
N ALA A 48 -1.41 -6.28 -6.16
CA ALA A 48 -0.33 -6.10 -7.13
C ALA A 48 1.06 -6.33 -6.50
N ALA A 49 1.32 -5.77 -5.32
CA ALA A 49 2.59 -5.91 -4.61
C ALA A 49 2.87 -7.37 -4.24
N PHE A 50 1.89 -8.05 -3.65
CA PHE A 50 2.04 -9.45 -3.24
C PHE A 50 2.07 -10.41 -4.43
N TYR A 51 1.36 -10.10 -5.53
CA TYR A 51 1.48 -10.83 -6.78
C TYR A 51 2.88 -10.68 -7.40
N SER A 52 3.43 -9.46 -7.40
CA SER A 52 4.80 -9.20 -7.85
C SER A 52 5.81 -9.97 -7.01
N LEU A 53 5.64 -10.00 -5.68
CA LEU A 53 6.51 -10.75 -4.77
C LEU A 53 6.44 -12.27 -5.04
N ALA A 54 5.23 -12.81 -5.19
CA ALA A 54 4.99 -14.22 -5.50
C ALA A 54 5.56 -14.64 -6.88
N ASN A 55 5.73 -13.69 -7.80
CA ASN A 55 6.20 -13.91 -9.16
C ASN A 55 7.50 -13.14 -9.49
N HIS A 56 8.32 -12.83 -8.49
CA HIS A 56 9.54 -12.01 -8.63
C HIS A 56 10.49 -12.50 -9.74
N LYS A 57 10.52 -13.80 -10.06
CA LYS A 57 11.35 -14.35 -11.16
C LYS A 57 10.88 -13.94 -12.57
N ARG A 58 9.60 -13.63 -12.73
CA ARG A 58 8.97 -13.23 -14.00
C ARG A 58 8.84 -11.72 -14.13
N TRP A 59 8.97 -10.99 -13.03
CA TRP A 59 8.84 -9.54 -13.00
C TRP A 59 10.21 -8.87 -13.13
N PRO A 60 10.38 -7.92 -14.06
CA PRO A 60 11.63 -7.18 -14.18
C PRO A 60 11.82 -6.30 -12.94
N ARG A 61 13.03 -6.27 -12.38
CA ARG A 61 13.39 -5.42 -11.24
C ARG A 61 12.98 -3.96 -11.44
N PHE A 62 13.12 -3.43 -12.65
CA PHE A 62 12.73 -2.07 -13.00
C PHE A 62 11.23 -1.79 -12.79
N GLY A 63 10.37 -2.78 -13.05
CA GLY A 63 8.92 -2.63 -12.81
C GLY A 63 8.59 -2.47 -11.32
N SER A 64 9.21 -3.27 -10.46
CA SER A 64 9.04 -3.15 -9.00
C SER A 64 9.62 -1.82 -8.47
N LEU A 65 10.77 -1.38 -8.98
CA LEU A 65 11.33 -0.06 -8.64
C LEU A 65 10.44 1.10 -9.11
N GLY A 66 9.82 0.99 -10.29
CA GLY A 66 8.85 1.96 -10.77
C GLY A 66 7.64 2.09 -9.85
N MET A 67 7.12 0.97 -9.33
CA MET A 67 6.03 0.96 -8.36
C MET A 67 6.45 1.58 -7.02
N LEU A 68 7.70 1.43 -6.59
CA LEU A 68 8.21 2.13 -5.40
C LEU A 68 8.30 3.65 -5.64
N GLY A 69 8.75 4.07 -6.83
CA GLY A 69 8.72 5.49 -7.20
C GLY A 69 7.32 6.07 -7.16
N LEU A 70 6.33 5.33 -7.68
CA LEU A 70 4.91 5.69 -7.55
C LEU A 70 4.49 5.77 -6.07
N GLY A 71 4.94 4.84 -5.23
CA GLY A 71 4.70 4.86 -3.78
C GLY A 71 5.14 6.16 -3.12
N VAL A 72 6.37 6.62 -3.41
CA VAL A 72 6.88 7.90 -2.89
C VAL A 72 6.00 9.08 -3.34
N VAL A 73 5.57 9.09 -4.61
CA VAL A 73 4.66 10.14 -5.12
C VAL A 73 3.31 10.10 -4.39
N LEU A 74 2.77 8.91 -4.14
CA LEU A 74 1.52 8.75 -3.41
C LEU A 74 1.66 9.17 -1.94
N ASP A 75 2.79 8.88 -1.30
CA ASP A 75 3.05 9.31 0.09
C ASP A 75 3.15 10.83 0.20
N LEU A 76 3.81 11.49 -0.76
CA LEU A 76 3.85 12.94 -0.84
C LEU A 76 2.46 13.54 -1.08
N ALA A 77 1.65 12.91 -1.94
CA ALA A 77 0.27 13.31 -2.16
C ALA A 77 -0.57 13.16 -0.88
N LEU A 78 -0.47 12.03 -0.19
CA LEU A 78 -1.15 11.78 1.09
C LEU A 78 -0.75 12.80 2.14
N TYR A 79 0.55 13.08 2.27
CA TYR A 79 1.08 14.10 3.17
C TYR A 79 0.49 15.48 2.86
N SER A 80 0.54 15.90 1.59
CA SER A 80 0.02 17.21 1.16
C SER A 80 -1.47 17.37 1.44
N MET A 81 -2.29 16.34 1.15
CA MET A 81 -3.71 16.35 1.43
C MET A 81 -3.98 16.39 2.94
N THR A 82 -3.22 15.63 3.72
CA THR A 82 -3.36 15.60 5.18
C THR A 82 -3.03 16.95 5.80
N VAL A 83 -1.95 17.60 5.37
CA VAL A 83 -1.59 18.95 5.82
C VAL A 83 -2.67 19.96 5.44
N SER A 84 -3.23 19.87 4.23
CA SER A 84 -4.28 20.79 3.77
C SER A 84 -5.60 20.66 4.55
N GLN A 85 -5.88 19.49 5.12
CA GLN A 85 -7.07 19.22 5.93
C GLN A 85 -6.88 19.61 7.41
N GLY A 86 -5.65 19.92 7.82
CA GLY A 86 -5.29 20.15 9.21
C GLY A 86 -5.06 18.85 9.97
N ILE A 87 -4.07 18.88 10.87
CA ILE A 87 -3.63 17.71 11.66
C ILE A 87 -4.50 17.41 12.88
N LYS A 88 -5.63 18.11 13.06
CA LYS A 88 -6.53 17.97 14.21
C LYS A 88 -7.04 16.54 14.41
N PHE A 89 -7.19 15.77 13.32
CA PHE A 89 -7.51 14.36 13.41
C PHE A 89 -6.46 13.57 14.22
N PHE A 90 -5.17 13.81 13.96
CA PHE A 90 -4.07 13.15 14.67
C PHE A 90 -3.96 13.59 16.12
N GLU A 91 -4.50 14.75 16.50
CA GLU A 91 -4.58 15.16 17.91
C GLU A 91 -5.62 14.36 18.69
N ARG A 92 -6.69 13.91 18.03
CA ARG A 92 -7.81 13.20 18.65
C ARG A 92 -7.66 11.68 18.58
N GLU A 93 -7.23 11.15 17.44
CA GLU A 93 -7.18 9.71 17.14
C GLU A 93 -5.82 9.30 16.54
N ALA A 94 -4.74 9.74 17.21
CA ALA A 94 -3.36 9.48 16.79
C ALA A 94 -3.09 7.99 16.51
N SER A 95 -3.54 7.12 17.41
CA SER A 95 -3.26 5.68 17.37
C SER A 95 -3.84 5.03 16.11
N ALA A 96 -5.08 5.37 15.75
CA ALA A 96 -5.75 4.83 14.57
C ALA A 96 -5.12 5.38 13.27
N GLY A 97 -4.76 6.67 13.25
CA GLY A 97 -4.04 7.27 12.13
C GLY A 97 -2.67 6.62 11.89
N TRP A 98 -1.86 6.44 12.94
CA TRP A 98 -0.56 5.78 12.85
C TRP A 98 -0.66 4.30 12.48
N ALA A 99 -1.65 3.58 13.02
CA ALA A 99 -1.90 2.19 12.64
C ALA A 99 -2.24 2.06 11.15
N TRP A 100 -3.04 2.99 10.62
CA TRP A 100 -3.38 3.01 9.20
C TRP A 100 -2.20 3.39 8.32
N ILE A 101 -1.36 4.36 8.70
CA ILE A 101 -0.11 4.68 7.98
C ILE A 101 0.81 3.45 7.96
N GLY A 102 0.96 2.78 9.10
CA GLY A 102 1.76 1.55 9.19
C GLY A 102 1.24 0.47 8.24
N LEU A 103 -0.09 0.29 8.19
CA LEU A 103 -0.74 -0.63 7.26
C LEU A 103 -0.50 -0.18 5.81
N TRP A 104 -0.76 1.08 5.48
CA TRP A 104 -0.54 1.68 4.16
C TRP A 104 0.87 1.41 3.62
N SER A 105 1.91 1.49 4.45
CA SER A 105 3.29 1.27 4.00
C SER A 105 3.63 -0.18 3.63
N VAL A 106 2.80 -1.17 4.03
CA VAL A 106 3.12 -2.60 3.85
C VAL A 106 3.25 -3.00 2.37
N TRP A 107 2.41 -2.45 1.49
CA TRP A 107 2.49 -2.81 0.06
C TRP A 107 3.81 -2.33 -0.59
N GLN A 108 4.38 -1.23 -0.10
CA GLN A 108 5.69 -0.75 -0.56
C GLN A 108 6.81 -1.69 -0.12
N ILE A 109 6.77 -2.19 1.12
CA ILE A 109 7.72 -3.19 1.63
C ILE A 109 7.67 -4.46 0.76
N ALA A 110 6.47 -4.89 0.36
CA ALA A 110 6.31 -6.03 -0.53
C ALA A 110 6.92 -5.81 -1.93
N PHE A 111 6.78 -4.62 -2.52
CA PHE A 111 7.46 -4.28 -3.77
C PHE A 111 8.98 -4.17 -3.62
N LEU A 112 9.47 -3.65 -2.49
CA LEU A 112 10.89 -3.59 -2.18
C LEU A 112 11.49 -5.00 -2.08
N ALA A 113 10.82 -5.89 -1.33
CA ALA A 113 11.20 -7.29 -1.27
C ALA A 113 11.18 -7.95 -2.65
N ALA A 114 10.17 -7.67 -3.47
CA ALA A 114 10.10 -8.18 -4.85
C ALA A 114 11.26 -7.66 -5.71
N ALA A 115 11.63 -6.39 -5.61
CA ALA A 115 12.74 -5.78 -6.35
C ALA A 115 14.10 -6.39 -5.97
N CYS A 116 14.32 -6.61 -4.67
CA CYS A 116 15.54 -7.24 -4.14
C CYS A 116 15.69 -8.69 -4.61
N LEU A 117 14.59 -9.42 -4.73
CA LEU A 117 14.57 -10.82 -5.18
C LEU A 117 14.50 -10.96 -6.71
N ALA A 118 14.06 -9.94 -7.43
CA ALA A 118 13.89 -9.98 -8.88
C ALA A 118 15.24 -9.99 -9.62
N PRO A 119 15.35 -10.77 -10.72
CA PRO A 119 16.54 -10.77 -11.57
C PRO A 119 16.66 -9.45 -12.35
N ALA A 120 17.90 -9.09 -12.72
CA ALA A 120 18.18 -7.86 -13.48
C ALA A 120 17.57 -7.87 -14.89
N ARG A 121 17.38 -9.07 -15.47
CA ARG A 121 16.58 -9.30 -16.68
C ARG A 121 15.59 -10.44 -16.39
N PRO A 122 14.35 -10.35 -16.87
CA PRO A 122 13.38 -11.43 -16.71
C PRO A 122 13.94 -12.72 -17.33
N SER A 123 13.78 -13.85 -16.63
CA SER A 123 14.16 -15.16 -17.18
C SER A 123 13.33 -15.41 -18.43
N PRO A 124 13.94 -15.67 -19.60
CA PRO A 124 13.20 -16.25 -20.71
C PRO A 124 12.71 -17.61 -20.21
N VAL A 125 11.39 -17.78 -20.19
CA VAL A 125 10.75 -19.10 -20.07
C VAL A 125 10.40 -19.53 -21.47
#